data_AF-A0A9X0BSZ5-F1
#
_entry.id   AF-A0A9X0BSZ5-F1
#
_cell.length_a   1.000
_cell.length_b   1.000
_cell.length_c   1.000
_cell.angle_alpha   90.00
_cell.angle_beta   90.00
_cell.angle_gamma   90.00
#
_symmetry.space_group_name_H-M   'P 1'
#
loop_
_entity.id
_entity.type
_entity.pdbx_description
1 polymer ?
#
loop_
_entity_poly.entity_id
_entity_poly.type
_entity_poly.pdbx_seq_one_letter_code
_entity_poly.pdbx_strand_id
1 'polypeptide(L)'
;MISPISVLANGFIQAKVKNGSQPFAVAWYRSDTTESINYFKEGTVIIGITYTPSAEKVAIEKDIAKSPAWYAWRDHFLLVEPPSNPANLSKASDIEIQFSNLYTAAEKGDTEPPVRFLTRYDKSATNIKDSQLWISIGQYFITDRGTFLSISRELQNYTTIYTAATDDPSDPLLNSAHIRIGKGAKNEKMADMFTQWAIGADGQKLITSFKKNGQQLYTGAPANKTAQF
;
A
#
# COMPACT_ATOMS: atom_id res chain seq x y z
N MET A 1 19.40 6.04 -8.69
CA MET A 1 19.35 5.16 -7.50
C MET A 1 19.41 3.72 -8.00
N ILE A 2 20.37 2.92 -7.56
CA ILE A 2 20.52 1.52 -7.98
C ILE A 2 19.55 0.67 -7.14
N SER A 3 18.66 -0.09 -7.79
CA SER A 3 17.71 -0.97 -7.10
C SER A 3 18.41 -2.28 -6.68
N PRO A 4 18.15 -2.84 -5.49
CA PRO A 4 18.68 -4.17 -5.12
C PRO A 4 18.30 -5.24 -6.14
N ILE A 5 17.15 -5.12 -6.79
CA ILE A 5 16.71 -6.03 -7.87
C ILE A 5 17.67 -5.93 -9.07
N SER A 6 18.09 -4.72 -9.44
CA SER A 6 19.02 -4.52 -10.55
C SER A 6 20.40 -5.14 -10.28
N VAL A 7 20.86 -5.11 -9.02
CA VAL A 7 22.12 -5.74 -8.61
C VAL A 7 22.01 -7.26 -8.68
N LEU A 8 20.93 -7.83 -8.14
CA LEU A 8 20.67 -9.28 -8.18
C LEU A 8 20.52 -9.80 -9.61
N ALA A 9 19.75 -9.09 -10.44
CA ALA A 9 19.55 -9.45 -11.84
C ALA A 9 20.88 -9.47 -12.61
N ASN A 10 21.68 -8.40 -12.49
CA ASN A 10 22.98 -8.31 -13.15
C ASN A 10 23.94 -9.40 -12.66
N GLY A 11 24.01 -9.64 -11.35
CA GLY A 11 24.84 -10.70 -10.77
C GLY A 11 24.43 -12.09 -11.27
N PHE A 12 23.12 -12.36 -11.37
CA PHE A 12 22.61 -13.63 -11.88
C PHE A 12 22.92 -13.83 -13.36
N ILE A 13 22.69 -12.81 -14.20
CA ILE A 13 23.03 -12.84 -15.63
C ILE A 13 24.52 -13.16 -15.81
N GLN A 14 25.40 -12.43 -15.11
CA GLN A 14 26.84 -12.64 -15.19
C GLN A 14 27.23 -14.07 -14.78
N ALA A 15 26.68 -14.58 -13.67
CA ALA A 15 26.97 -15.92 -13.19
C ALA A 15 26.52 -17.01 -14.18
N LYS A 16 25.35 -16.85 -14.81
CA LYS A 16 24.82 -17.83 -15.78
C LYS A 16 25.56 -17.79 -17.11
N VAL A 17 25.86 -16.61 -17.63
CA VAL A 17 26.64 -16.46 -18.87
C VAL A 17 28.06 -17.00 -18.70
N LYS A 18 28.71 -16.74 -17.56
CA LYS A 18 30.02 -17.32 -17.22
C LYS A 18 30.00 -18.86 -17.22
N ASN A 19 28.86 -19.46 -16.88
CA ASN A 19 28.67 -20.92 -16.85
C ASN A 19 28.04 -21.46 -18.14
N GLY A 20 28.18 -20.74 -19.27
CA GLY A 20 27.82 -21.24 -20.61
C GLY A 20 26.37 -21.01 -21.03
N SER A 21 25.56 -20.28 -20.25
CA SER A 21 24.24 -19.85 -20.71
C SER A 21 24.35 -18.78 -21.79
N GLN A 22 23.45 -18.77 -22.77
CA GLN A 22 23.35 -17.68 -23.73
C GLN A 22 23.01 -16.36 -23.00
N PRO A 23 23.48 -15.18 -23.47
CA PRO A 23 23.11 -13.90 -22.89
C PRO A 23 21.59 -13.68 -22.87
N PHE A 24 21.07 -13.14 -21.77
CA PHE A 24 19.66 -12.81 -21.59
C PHE A 24 19.50 -11.52 -20.77
N ALA A 25 18.29 -10.96 -20.79
CA ALA A 25 17.92 -9.79 -20.01
C ALA A 25 16.89 -10.17 -18.94
N VAL A 26 16.88 -9.41 -17.86
CA VAL A 26 15.87 -9.49 -16.80
C VAL A 26 15.14 -8.15 -16.76
N ALA A 27 13.86 -8.16 -17.11
CA ALA A 27 12.97 -7.03 -16.89
C ALA A 27 12.51 -7.00 -15.43
N TRP A 28 12.36 -5.82 -14.86
CA TRP A 28 11.72 -5.66 -13.56
C TRP A 28 10.59 -4.62 -13.64
N TYR A 29 9.54 -4.87 -12.87
CA TYR A 29 8.40 -3.98 -12.71
C TYR A 29 8.40 -3.44 -11.29
N ARG A 30 8.23 -2.13 -11.13
CA ARG A 30 8.11 -1.51 -9.81
C ARG A 30 6.66 -1.61 -9.37
N SER A 31 6.43 -2.24 -8.23
CA SER A 31 5.10 -2.48 -7.66
C SER A 31 5.17 -2.63 -6.14
N ASP A 32 4.04 -2.45 -5.47
CA ASP A 32 3.88 -2.90 -4.08
C ASP A 32 3.56 -4.41 -3.99
N THR A 33 3.36 -4.95 -2.79
CA THR A 33 3.07 -6.38 -2.60
C THR A 33 1.72 -6.79 -3.22
N THR A 34 0.70 -5.93 -3.13
CA THR A 34 -0.63 -6.21 -3.69
C THR A 34 -0.58 -6.24 -5.21
N GLU A 35 0.05 -5.24 -5.82
CA GLU A 35 0.25 -5.19 -7.27
C GLU A 35 1.08 -6.37 -7.76
N SER A 36 2.17 -6.73 -7.07
CA SER A 36 3.01 -7.87 -7.46
C SER A 36 2.22 -9.19 -7.47
N ILE A 37 1.34 -9.40 -6.50
CA ILE A 37 0.46 -10.59 -6.46
C ILE A 37 -0.57 -10.56 -7.61
N ASN A 38 -1.05 -9.38 -8.01
CA ASN A 38 -1.93 -9.28 -9.18
C ASN A 38 -1.17 -9.52 -10.49
N TYR A 39 0.07 -9.04 -10.61
CA TYR A 39 0.93 -9.34 -11.75
C TYR A 39 1.22 -10.84 -11.91
N PHE A 40 1.24 -11.63 -10.83
CA PHE A 40 1.29 -13.09 -10.95
C PHE A 40 0.02 -13.66 -11.58
N LYS A 41 -1.16 -13.21 -11.16
CA LYS A 41 -2.45 -13.67 -11.72
C LYS A 41 -2.58 -13.36 -13.20
N GLU A 42 -2.09 -12.20 -13.60
CA GLU A 42 -2.14 -11.70 -14.97
C GLU A 42 -1.04 -12.29 -15.87
N GLY A 43 -0.05 -12.97 -15.29
CA GLY A 43 1.13 -13.46 -16.01
C GLY A 43 2.11 -12.36 -16.44
N THR A 44 1.93 -11.14 -15.92
CA THR A 44 2.79 -9.97 -16.20
C THR A 44 4.21 -10.17 -15.66
N VAL A 45 4.34 -10.79 -14.49
CA VAL A 45 5.64 -11.14 -13.90
C VAL A 45 5.65 -12.60 -13.46
N ILE A 46 6.84 -13.21 -13.49
CA ILE A 46 7.05 -14.61 -13.08
C ILE A 46 7.70 -14.76 -11.71
N ILE A 47 8.32 -13.69 -11.20
CA ILE A 47 8.97 -13.61 -9.88
C ILE A 47 8.60 -12.25 -9.29
N GLY A 48 8.35 -12.23 -7.98
CA GLY A 48 8.03 -11.02 -7.23
C GLY A 48 8.69 -11.10 -5.85
N ILE A 49 9.09 -9.94 -5.35
CA ILE A 49 9.71 -9.78 -4.03
C ILE A 49 8.74 -8.97 -3.20
N THR A 50 8.16 -9.61 -2.21
CA THR A 50 7.05 -9.09 -1.40
C THR A 50 7.47 -8.91 0.06
N TYR A 51 6.67 -8.15 0.81
CA TYR A 51 6.97 -7.76 2.19
C TYR A 51 5.78 -7.97 3.13
N THR A 52 4.82 -8.83 2.77
CA THR A 52 3.58 -8.99 3.54
C THR A 52 3.23 -10.47 3.67
N PRO A 53 3.67 -11.13 4.76
CA PRO A 53 3.49 -12.58 4.96
C PRO A 53 2.04 -13.04 4.90
N SER A 54 1.09 -12.25 5.40
CA SER A 54 -0.34 -12.57 5.31
C SER A 54 -0.84 -12.58 3.86
N ALA A 55 -0.39 -11.65 3.03
CA ALA A 55 -0.74 -11.60 1.61
C ALA A 55 -0.07 -12.72 0.82
N GLU A 56 1.19 -13.06 1.14
CA GLU A 56 1.93 -14.18 0.56
C GLU A 56 1.24 -15.52 0.84
N LYS A 57 0.84 -15.75 2.10
CA LYS A 57 0.08 -16.93 2.50
C LYS A 57 -1.22 -17.05 1.71
N VAL A 58 -2.01 -15.96 1.62
CA VAL A 58 -3.26 -15.96 0.84
C VAL A 58 -3.00 -16.20 -0.65
N ALA A 59 -1.89 -15.68 -1.20
CA ALA A 59 -1.52 -15.91 -2.59
C ALA A 59 -1.21 -17.40 -2.85
N ILE A 60 -0.53 -18.08 -1.92
CA ILE A 60 -0.26 -19.52 -1.99
C ILE A 60 -1.55 -20.33 -1.83
N GLU A 61 -2.37 -20.03 -0.83
CA GLU A 61 -3.64 -20.74 -0.57
C GLU A 61 -4.63 -20.63 -1.74
N LYS A 62 -4.56 -19.56 -2.53
CA LYS A 62 -5.38 -19.32 -3.71
C LYS A 62 -4.75 -19.79 -5.03
N ASP A 63 -3.64 -20.52 -4.96
CA ASP A 63 -2.88 -21.01 -6.14
C ASP A 63 -2.43 -19.89 -7.10
N ILE A 64 -2.23 -18.69 -6.57
CA ILE A 64 -1.68 -17.53 -7.32
C ILE A 64 -0.15 -17.59 -7.32
N ALA A 65 0.45 -18.09 -6.23
CA ALA A 65 1.88 -18.24 -6.05
C ALA A 65 2.22 -19.67 -5.59
N LYS A 66 3.39 -20.17 -5.99
CA LYS A 66 3.85 -21.50 -5.58
C LYS A 66 4.30 -21.52 -4.12
N SER A 67 4.06 -22.65 -3.46
CA SER A 67 4.64 -22.96 -2.15
C SER A 67 6.03 -23.62 -2.30
N PRO A 68 6.99 -23.39 -1.37
CA PRO A 68 6.93 -22.42 -0.28
C PRO A 68 7.27 -20.99 -0.75
N ALA A 69 6.93 -20.00 0.07
CA ALA A 69 7.53 -18.67 -0.06
C ALA A 69 9.00 -18.74 0.39
N TRP A 70 9.91 -18.17 -0.42
CA TRP A 70 11.35 -18.21 -0.15
C TRP A 70 11.83 -16.92 0.49
N TYR A 71 12.57 -17.05 1.60
CA TYR A 71 13.12 -15.92 2.33
C TYR A 71 14.28 -15.29 1.55
N ALA A 72 14.11 -14.07 1.05
CA ALA A 72 15.12 -13.40 0.22
C ALA A 72 16.14 -12.59 1.06
N TRP A 73 15.67 -11.67 1.91
CA TRP A 73 16.50 -10.87 2.82
C TRP A 73 15.68 -10.25 3.95
N ARG A 74 16.36 -9.55 4.86
CA ARG A 74 15.76 -8.78 5.96
C ARG A 74 15.93 -7.29 5.72
N ASP A 75 14.82 -6.59 5.66
CA ASP A 75 14.77 -5.13 5.75
C ASP A 75 14.34 -4.72 7.17
N HIS A 76 14.62 -3.48 7.57
CA HIS A 76 14.39 -3.02 8.94
C HIS A 76 13.71 -1.64 8.92
N PHE A 77 12.53 -1.55 9.52
CA PHE A 77 11.88 -0.27 9.76
C PHE A 77 12.62 0.51 10.85
N LEU A 78 12.63 1.83 10.72
CA LEU A 78 13.22 2.75 11.68
C LEU A 78 12.16 3.74 12.14
N LEU A 79 12.04 3.92 13.47
CA LEU A 79 11.40 5.11 14.04
C LEU A 79 12.47 6.19 14.14
N VAL A 80 12.18 7.37 13.60
CA VAL A 80 13.09 8.52 13.59
C VAL A 80 12.36 9.78 14.02
N GLU A 81 13.09 10.69 14.67
CA GLU A 81 12.60 11.97 15.17
C GLU A 81 13.70 13.03 15.00
N PRO A 82 13.37 14.34 14.93
CA PRO A 82 14.38 15.40 14.96
C PRO A 82 15.35 15.28 16.16
N PRO A 83 16.60 15.75 16.02
CA PRO A 83 17.59 15.68 17.11
C PRO A 83 17.17 16.32 18.44
N SER A 84 16.23 17.29 18.40
CA SER A 84 15.67 17.93 19.59
C SER A 84 14.82 16.99 20.45
N ASN A 85 14.38 15.84 19.92
CA ASN A 85 13.62 14.81 20.62
C ASN A 85 12.42 15.36 21.43
N PRO A 86 11.52 16.16 20.83
CA PRO A 86 10.42 16.78 21.56
C PRO A 86 9.44 15.78 22.19
N ALA A 87 9.33 14.55 21.66
CA ALA A 87 8.54 13.47 22.27
C ALA A 87 9.28 12.68 23.36
N ASN A 88 10.52 13.06 23.68
CA ASN A 88 11.36 12.42 24.70
C ASN A 88 11.46 10.90 24.51
N LEU A 89 11.74 10.46 23.29
CA LEU A 89 11.94 9.05 22.97
C LEU A 89 13.24 8.53 23.58
N SER A 90 13.19 7.29 24.04
CA SER A 90 14.32 6.55 24.60
C SER A 90 14.56 5.28 23.82
N LYS A 91 15.84 5.03 23.48
CA LYS A 91 16.27 3.80 22.80
C LYS A 91 16.07 2.54 23.65
N ALA A 92 15.90 2.68 24.96
CA ALA A 92 15.65 1.58 25.88
C ALA A 92 14.16 1.20 25.97
N SER A 93 13.26 2.03 25.43
CA SER A 93 11.82 1.80 25.49
C SER A 93 11.32 0.95 24.33
N ASP A 94 10.35 0.09 24.61
CA ASP A 94 9.62 -0.65 23.58
C ASP A 94 8.90 0.29 22.60
N ILE A 95 8.63 -0.20 21.39
CA ILE A 95 8.09 0.62 20.31
C ILE A 95 6.70 1.18 20.65
N GLU A 96 5.88 0.43 21.38
CA GLU A 96 4.56 0.84 21.85
C GLU A 96 4.66 2.01 22.85
N ILE A 97 5.64 1.97 23.76
CA ILE A 97 5.91 3.08 24.69
C ILE A 97 6.34 4.32 23.92
N GLN A 98 7.20 4.15 22.91
CA GLN A 98 7.64 5.27 22.07
C GLN A 98 6.47 5.91 21.30
N PHE A 99 5.56 5.11 20.72
CA PHE A 99 4.35 5.63 20.08
C PHE A 99 3.39 6.31 21.08
N SER A 100 3.27 5.78 22.30
CA SER A 100 2.48 6.42 23.36
C SER A 100 3.05 7.78 23.76
N ASN A 101 4.38 7.91 23.82
CA ASN A 101 5.06 9.18 24.10
C ASN A 101 4.84 10.18 22.97
N LEU A 102 4.94 9.75 21.70
CA LEU A 102 4.62 10.59 20.54
C LEU A 102 3.20 11.15 20.62
N TYR A 103 2.21 10.29 20.90
CA TYR A 103 0.82 10.71 21.08
C TYR A 103 0.67 11.74 22.21
N THR A 104 1.17 11.40 23.40
CA THR A 104 1.03 12.25 24.59
C THR A 104 1.65 13.63 24.39
N ALA A 105 2.84 13.68 23.77
CA ALA A 105 3.55 14.93 23.52
C ALA A 105 2.89 15.77 22.41
N ALA A 106 2.32 15.13 21.39
CA ALA A 106 1.55 15.80 20.35
C ALA A 106 0.24 16.40 20.90
N GLU A 107 -0.51 15.64 21.70
CA GLU A 107 -1.77 16.08 22.33
C GLU A 107 -1.55 17.25 23.29
N LYS A 108 -0.47 17.21 24.07
CA LYS A 108 -0.12 18.28 25.00
C LYS A 108 0.21 19.58 24.27
N GLY A 109 0.82 19.49 23.09
CA GLY A 109 1.04 20.61 22.18
C GLY A 109 1.96 21.73 22.69
N ASP A 110 2.74 21.47 23.75
CA ASP A 110 3.58 22.47 24.42
C ASP A 110 5.10 22.25 24.22
N THR A 111 5.45 21.52 23.17
CA THR A 111 6.83 21.20 22.78
C THR A 111 7.31 22.09 21.64
N GLU A 112 8.61 22.41 21.61
CA GLU A 112 9.25 23.15 20.53
C GLU A 112 10.44 22.34 19.99
N PRO A 113 10.41 21.88 18.72
CA PRO A 113 9.30 22.00 17.77
C PRO A 113 8.10 21.12 18.17
N PRO A 114 6.88 21.40 17.66
CA PRO A 114 5.70 20.61 17.95
C PRO A 114 5.86 19.17 17.43
N VAL A 115 5.45 18.19 18.23
CA VAL A 115 5.48 16.78 17.85
C VAL A 115 4.43 16.52 16.77
N ARG A 116 4.88 15.95 15.64
CA ARG A 116 4.04 15.56 14.51
C ARG A 116 4.50 14.21 13.99
N PHE A 117 3.56 13.37 13.54
CA PHE A 117 3.85 12.10 12.91
C PHE A 117 3.57 12.17 11.40
N LEU A 118 4.59 11.86 10.59
CA LEU A 118 4.43 11.81 9.13
C LEU A 118 4.11 10.39 8.70
N THR A 119 2.92 10.19 8.14
CA THR A 119 2.55 8.95 7.45
C THR A 119 2.53 9.15 5.94
N ARG A 120 2.85 8.08 5.20
CA ARG A 120 2.77 8.08 3.73
C ARG A 120 1.34 7.96 3.23
N TYR A 121 0.46 7.32 4.01
CA TYR A 121 -0.96 7.15 3.69
C TYR A 121 -1.24 6.57 2.28
N ASP A 122 -0.38 5.66 1.82
CA ASP A 122 -0.33 5.18 0.43
C ASP A 122 -0.41 3.65 0.30
N LYS A 123 -0.89 2.95 1.33
CA LYS A 123 -0.99 1.47 1.40
C LYS A 123 0.34 0.71 1.30
N SER A 124 1.48 1.41 1.29
CA SER A 124 2.79 0.76 1.33
C SER A 124 3.00 -0.04 2.63
N ALA A 125 4.00 -0.92 2.64
CA ALA A 125 4.38 -1.65 3.86
C ALA A 125 4.68 -0.72 5.04
N THR A 126 5.23 0.48 4.78
CA THR A 126 5.44 1.53 5.79
C THR A 126 4.11 2.05 6.35
N ASN A 127 3.14 2.38 5.49
CA ASN A 127 1.79 2.83 5.90
C ASN A 127 0.99 1.73 6.62
N ILE A 128 1.25 0.46 6.29
CA ILE A 128 0.66 -0.65 7.04
C ILE A 128 1.32 -0.70 8.42
N LYS A 129 2.65 -0.60 8.51
CA LYS A 129 3.39 -0.73 9.77
C LYS A 129 3.10 0.40 10.75
N ASP A 130 3.06 1.67 10.33
CA ASP A 130 2.71 2.78 11.22
C ASP A 130 1.25 2.69 11.71
N SER A 131 0.30 2.34 10.84
CA SER A 131 -1.10 2.10 11.22
C SER A 131 -1.21 0.98 12.25
N GLN A 132 -0.47 -0.12 12.09
CA GLN A 132 -0.44 -1.21 13.07
C GLN A 132 0.05 -0.74 14.45
N LEU A 133 1.10 0.08 14.50
CA LEU A 133 1.69 0.58 15.75
C LEU A 133 0.78 1.60 16.46
N TRP A 134 0.08 2.46 15.70
CA TRP A 134 -0.92 3.36 16.27
C TRP A 134 -2.11 2.58 16.84
N ILE A 135 -2.64 1.62 16.07
CA ILE A 135 -3.76 0.76 16.50
C ILE A 135 -3.39 -0.04 17.75
N SER A 136 -2.16 -0.56 17.86
CA SER A 136 -1.76 -1.40 18.99
C SER A 136 -1.74 -0.66 20.33
N ILE A 137 -1.64 0.68 20.31
CA ILE A 137 -1.75 1.53 21.51
C ILE A 137 -3.13 2.19 21.64
N GLY A 138 -4.11 1.74 20.87
CA GLY A 138 -5.49 2.23 20.91
C GLY A 138 -5.72 3.59 20.25
N GLN A 139 -4.76 4.08 19.46
CA GLN A 139 -4.87 5.37 18.76
C GLN A 139 -5.17 5.15 17.29
N TYR A 140 -6.28 5.70 16.79
CA TYR A 140 -6.53 5.76 15.36
C TYR A 140 -7.66 6.75 15.05
N PHE A 141 -7.44 7.67 14.12
CA PHE A 141 -8.39 8.77 13.87
C PHE A 141 -9.09 8.68 12.51
N ILE A 142 -8.38 8.41 11.41
CA ILE A 142 -8.96 8.29 10.04
C ILE A 142 -8.12 7.32 9.19
N THR A 143 -8.78 6.46 8.40
CA THR A 143 -8.15 5.63 7.35
C THR A 143 -9.04 5.41 6.16
N ASP A 144 -8.45 5.17 4.99
CA ASP A 144 -9.23 4.71 3.85
C ASP A 144 -9.60 3.23 4.01
N ARG A 145 -10.77 2.87 3.49
CA ARG A 145 -11.33 1.51 3.58
C ARG A 145 -10.39 0.45 3.03
N GLY A 146 -9.59 0.76 2.02
CA GLY A 146 -8.64 -0.17 1.42
C GLY A 146 -7.51 -0.53 2.39
N THR A 147 -6.96 0.46 3.10
CA THR A 147 -5.95 0.24 4.13
C THR A 147 -6.52 -0.56 5.29
N PHE A 148 -7.71 -0.20 5.79
CA PHE A 148 -8.40 -0.96 6.84
C PHE A 148 -8.62 -2.43 6.47
N LEU A 149 -9.08 -2.70 5.24
CA LEU A 149 -9.27 -4.08 4.77
C LEU A 149 -7.95 -4.81 4.45
N SER A 150 -6.80 -4.14 4.50
CA SER A 150 -5.48 -4.76 4.27
C SER A 150 -4.83 -5.32 5.54
N ILE A 151 -5.18 -4.80 6.72
CA ILE A 151 -4.64 -5.27 7.99
C ILE A 151 -5.31 -6.59 8.44
N SER A 152 -4.67 -7.32 9.36
CA SER A 152 -5.18 -8.60 9.86
C SER A 152 -6.52 -8.41 10.60
N ARG A 153 -7.37 -9.45 10.59
CA ARG A 153 -8.67 -9.40 11.27
C ARG A 153 -8.55 -9.21 12.78
N GLU A 154 -7.49 -9.74 13.37
CA GLU A 154 -7.14 -9.51 14.77
C GLU A 154 -6.95 -8.02 15.06
N LEU A 155 -6.16 -7.31 14.24
CA LEU A 155 -5.95 -5.87 14.39
C LEU A 155 -7.20 -5.04 14.09
N GLN A 156 -8.04 -5.46 13.14
CA GLN A 156 -9.34 -4.82 12.92
C GLN A 156 -10.22 -4.90 14.18
N ASN A 157 -10.18 -6.00 14.93
CA ASN A 157 -10.97 -6.16 16.16
C ASN A 157 -10.49 -5.26 17.32
N TYR A 158 -9.28 -4.73 17.27
CA TYR A 158 -8.79 -3.73 18.23
C TYR A 158 -9.24 -2.29 17.89
N THR A 159 -9.99 -2.11 16.81
CA THR A 159 -10.47 -0.78 16.37
C THR A 159 -12.00 -0.72 16.34
N THR A 160 -12.54 0.47 16.52
CA THR A 160 -13.97 0.76 16.33
C THR A 160 -14.15 1.77 15.22
N ILE A 161 -14.95 1.45 14.21
CA ILE A 161 -15.35 2.40 13.17
C ILE A 161 -16.51 3.24 13.74
N TYR A 162 -16.21 4.46 14.19
CA TYR A 162 -17.22 5.38 14.70
C TYR A 162 -18.02 6.07 13.58
N THR A 163 -17.33 6.43 12.49
CA THR A 163 -17.93 7.07 11.31
C THR A 163 -17.27 6.50 10.06
N ALA A 164 -18.09 6.15 9.06
CA ALA A 164 -17.63 5.75 7.73
C ALA A 164 -18.14 6.76 6.70
N ALA A 165 -17.34 7.01 5.66
CA ALA A 165 -17.75 7.85 4.55
C ALA A 165 -19.00 7.30 3.86
N THR A 166 -19.89 8.20 3.45
CA THR A 166 -21.02 7.96 2.57
C THR A 166 -20.64 8.24 1.11
N ASP A 167 -21.52 7.90 0.17
CA ASP A 167 -21.35 8.24 -1.26
C ASP A 167 -21.78 9.69 -1.58
N ASP A 168 -22.12 10.51 -0.57
CA ASP A 168 -22.47 11.92 -0.76
C ASP A 168 -21.21 12.71 -1.18
N PRO A 169 -21.21 13.42 -2.32
CA PRO A 169 -20.08 14.23 -2.77
C PRO A 169 -19.61 15.30 -1.77
N SER A 170 -20.47 15.72 -0.84
CA SER A 170 -20.17 16.68 0.22
C SER A 170 -19.65 16.06 1.52
N ASP A 171 -19.63 14.73 1.63
CA ASP A 171 -19.09 14.04 2.80
C ASP A 171 -17.57 14.28 2.92
N PRO A 172 -17.08 14.90 4.01
CA PRO A 172 -15.67 15.20 4.17
C PRO A 172 -14.77 13.96 4.26
N LEU A 173 -15.36 12.77 4.50
CA LEU A 173 -14.64 11.50 4.54
C LEU A 173 -14.68 10.77 3.18
N LEU A 174 -15.46 11.25 2.19
CA LEU A 174 -15.49 10.66 0.86
C LEU A 174 -14.14 10.82 0.17
N ASN A 175 -13.46 9.69 -0.05
CA ASN A 175 -12.23 9.63 -0.82
C ASN A 175 -12.52 9.27 -2.28
N SER A 176 -12.78 10.28 -3.11
CA SER A 176 -13.11 10.10 -4.53
C SER A 176 -11.87 9.87 -5.41
N ALA A 177 -11.97 8.95 -6.38
CA ALA A 177 -10.91 8.65 -7.35
C ALA A 177 -11.28 9.19 -8.73
N HIS A 178 -10.30 9.77 -9.43
CA HIS A 178 -10.52 10.41 -10.73
C HIS A 178 -9.49 9.94 -11.76
N ILE A 179 -9.96 9.57 -12.95
CA ILE A 179 -9.09 9.33 -14.10
C ILE A 179 -8.73 10.68 -14.73
N ARG A 180 -7.45 10.86 -15.06
CA ARG A 180 -6.91 12.05 -15.72
C ARG A 180 -5.99 11.63 -16.86
N ILE A 181 -6.16 12.25 -18.02
CA ILE A 181 -5.29 12.07 -19.18
C ILE A 181 -4.39 13.32 -19.27
N GLY A 182 -3.08 13.11 -19.29
CA GLY A 182 -2.11 14.20 -19.37
C GLY A 182 -2.15 14.89 -20.72
N LYS A 183 -1.98 16.21 -20.74
CA LYS A 183 -1.89 16.99 -21.99
C LYS A 183 -0.64 16.58 -22.77
N GLY A 184 -0.79 16.09 -24.00
CA GLY A 184 0.31 15.59 -24.83
C GLY A 184 0.74 14.17 -24.47
N ALA A 185 -0.17 13.38 -23.88
CA ALA A 185 0.11 11.99 -23.59
C ALA A 185 0.37 11.21 -24.89
N LYS A 186 1.34 10.29 -24.86
CA LYS A 186 1.48 9.33 -25.95
C LYS A 186 0.28 8.38 -25.89
N ASN A 187 -0.33 8.08 -27.04
CA ASN A 187 -1.50 7.19 -27.16
C ASN A 187 -2.81 7.71 -26.51
N GLU A 188 -3.07 9.02 -26.57
CA GLU A 188 -4.31 9.66 -26.07
C GLU A 188 -5.59 8.90 -26.45
N LYS A 189 -5.72 8.46 -27.71
CA LYS A 189 -6.89 7.70 -28.17
C LYS A 189 -7.15 6.43 -27.35
N MET A 190 -6.11 5.70 -26.96
CA MET A 190 -6.25 4.48 -26.15
C MET A 190 -6.60 4.84 -24.70
N ALA A 191 -6.01 5.91 -24.17
CA ALA A 191 -6.34 6.42 -22.84
C ALA A 191 -7.81 6.90 -22.76
N ASP A 192 -8.32 7.54 -23.80
CA ASP A 192 -9.74 7.93 -23.93
C ASP A 192 -10.65 6.71 -23.95
N MET A 193 -10.34 5.71 -24.79
CA MET A 193 -11.11 4.47 -24.86
C MET A 193 -11.13 3.74 -23.52
N PHE A 194 -10.00 3.62 -22.83
CA PHE A 194 -9.94 3.05 -21.49
C PHE A 194 -10.80 3.84 -20.50
N THR A 195 -10.72 5.17 -20.55
CA THR A 195 -11.50 6.04 -19.65
C THR A 195 -12.99 5.86 -19.86
N GLN A 196 -13.47 5.89 -21.12
CA GLN A 196 -14.88 5.68 -21.46
C GLN A 196 -15.37 4.29 -21.05
N TRP A 197 -14.56 3.25 -21.26
CA TRP A 197 -14.87 1.90 -20.81
C TRP A 197 -14.93 1.79 -19.28
N ALA A 198 -13.96 2.38 -18.57
CA ALA A 198 -13.86 2.33 -17.11
C ALA A 198 -15.03 3.04 -16.41
N ILE A 199 -15.52 4.16 -16.96
CA ILE A 199 -16.70 4.87 -16.43
C ILE A 199 -18.03 4.26 -16.90
N GLY A 200 -17.99 3.42 -17.94
CA GLY A 200 -19.14 2.70 -18.50
C GLY A 200 -19.59 1.50 -17.66
N ALA A 201 -20.67 0.85 -18.09
CA ALA A 201 -21.32 -0.23 -17.34
C ALA A 201 -20.38 -1.39 -16.98
N ASP A 202 -19.56 -1.84 -17.94
CA ASP A 202 -18.65 -2.98 -17.75
C ASP A 202 -17.53 -2.67 -16.76
N GLY A 203 -16.88 -1.50 -16.90
CA GLY A 203 -15.84 -1.05 -15.97
C GLY A 203 -16.37 -0.85 -14.56
N GLN A 204 -17.55 -0.22 -14.42
CA GLN A 204 -18.19 -0.01 -13.11
C GLN A 204 -18.65 -1.32 -12.46
N LYS A 205 -19.08 -2.31 -13.25
CA LYS A 205 -19.38 -3.66 -12.75
C LYS A 205 -18.14 -4.32 -12.16
N LEU A 206 -16.98 -4.17 -12.81
CA LEU A 206 -15.72 -4.68 -12.25
C LEU A 206 -15.35 -3.96 -10.94
N ILE A 207 -15.44 -2.63 -10.89
CA ILE A 207 -15.16 -1.83 -9.69
C ILE A 207 -16.06 -2.23 -8.51
N THR A 208 -17.37 -2.31 -8.73
CA THR A 208 -18.35 -2.66 -7.68
C THR A 208 -18.28 -4.13 -7.27
N SER A 209 -17.81 -5.01 -8.14
CA SER A 209 -17.56 -6.42 -7.81
C SER A 209 -16.22 -6.66 -7.10
N PHE A 210 -15.32 -5.66 -7.06
CA PHE A 210 -14.00 -5.83 -6.47
C PHE A 210 -14.09 -6.03 -4.95
N LYS A 211 -13.51 -7.13 -4.48
CA LYS A 211 -13.51 -7.51 -3.07
C LYS A 211 -12.10 -7.58 -2.50
N LYS A 212 -11.93 -7.06 -1.30
CA LYS A 212 -10.74 -7.27 -0.45
C LYS A 212 -11.17 -8.00 0.82
N ASN A 213 -10.51 -9.13 1.12
CA ASN A 213 -10.87 -10.00 2.24
C ASN A 213 -12.37 -10.38 2.28
N GLY A 214 -12.95 -10.64 1.10
CA GLY A 214 -14.37 -11.04 0.95
C GLY A 214 -15.38 -9.88 1.01
N GLN A 215 -14.94 -8.67 1.34
CA GLN A 215 -15.80 -7.48 1.42
C GLN A 215 -15.66 -6.63 0.16
N GLN A 216 -16.77 -6.11 -0.35
CA GLN A 216 -16.74 -5.11 -1.43
C GLN A 216 -15.95 -3.89 -0.94
N LEU A 217 -14.96 -3.46 -1.71
CA LEU A 217 -14.12 -2.35 -1.30
C LEU A 217 -14.66 -1.00 -1.78
N TYR A 218 -15.10 -0.91 -3.03
CA TYR A 218 -15.50 0.34 -3.69
C TYR A 218 -16.98 0.36 -4.04
N THR A 219 -17.58 1.54 -3.96
CA THR A 219 -18.87 1.87 -4.56
C THR A 219 -18.68 2.36 -6.00
N GLY A 220 -19.75 2.36 -6.79
CA GLY A 220 -19.69 2.80 -8.19
C GLY A 220 -19.62 4.32 -8.28
N ALA A 221 -18.98 4.84 -9.32
CA ALA A 221 -19.00 6.27 -9.60
C ALA A 221 -20.46 6.76 -9.82
N PRO A 222 -20.78 8.00 -9.42
CA PRO A 222 -22.14 8.54 -9.55
C PRO A 222 -22.65 8.52 -11.00
N ALA A 223 -23.97 8.66 -11.18
CA ALA A 223 -24.58 8.69 -12.51
C ALA A 223 -24.02 9.85 -13.37
N ASN A 224 -23.81 11.02 -12.75
CA ASN A 224 -23.05 12.11 -13.34
C ASN A 224 -21.54 11.82 -13.18
N LYS A 225 -20.87 11.49 -14.29
CA LYS A 225 -19.44 11.12 -14.30
C LYS A 225 -18.49 12.32 -14.29
N THR A 226 -19.04 13.52 -14.33
CA THR A 226 -18.27 14.77 -14.26
C THR A 226 -17.98 15.08 -12.81
N ALA A 227 -16.70 15.30 -12.50
CA ALA A 227 -16.30 15.65 -11.15
C ALA A 227 -16.80 17.06 -10.79
N GLN A 228 -17.39 17.18 -9.60
CA GLN A 228 -17.91 18.43 -9.07
C GLN A 228 -16.84 18.99 -8.13
N PHE A 229 -16.05 19.94 -8.62
CA PHE A 229 -15.17 20.75 -7.81
C PHE A 229 -15.41 22.21 -8.16
#